data_AF-A0A6J5DJ61-F1
#
_entry.id   AF-A0A6J5DJ61-F1
#
_cell.length_a   1.000
_cell.length_b   1.000
_cell.length_c   1.000
_cell.angle_alpha   90.00
_cell.angle_beta   90.00
_cell.angle_gamma   90.00
#
_symmetry.space_group_name_H-M   'P 1'
#
loop_
_entity.id
_entity.type
_entity.pdbx_description
1 polymer ?
#
loop_
_entity_poly.entity_id
_entity_poly.type
_entity_poly.pdbx_seq_one_letter_code
_entity_poly.pdbx_strand_id
1 'polypeptide(L)'
;MRIRITQIDGALPNIALMKLAHWHKARGDEVVVTRHIERDLFEGDYDRVYGSCIFSFSRDRFERFMKQWPQAIVGGTGSGSATTVEQLIGDYEYFDYEGWPKFDASIGFTQRGCRLKCKFCVVPGKEGKNRSTGSITQIWRGPPHPKHILLLDNDFFGQPRWRELVDEIRDGDFKVCFSQGINTRLITPEAAQALATIKYRDTGFHKKRLYTAWDNLKDERVFFSGVQTLAEAGIPPTHLMCYMLIGFDPLETWDRIWHRFNRMTELGIDPYPMVYNDRRADLKCFQRWVITRTYKTTPWDEYRRETKSQESTESYLRSVKPELGAAA
;
A
#
# COMPACT_ATOMS: atom_id res chain seq x y z
N MET A 1 -25.29 -23.53 4.70
CA MET A 1 -24.39 -23.80 3.54
C MET A 1 -22.97 -23.89 4.03
N ARG A 2 -22.08 -24.54 3.27
CA ARG A 2 -20.63 -24.57 3.50
C ARG A 2 -19.94 -23.65 2.51
N ILE A 3 -19.23 -22.66 3.02
CA ILE A 3 -18.69 -21.54 2.27
C ILE A 3 -17.17 -21.53 2.37
N ARG A 4 -16.50 -21.42 1.23
CA ARG A 4 -15.05 -21.25 1.15
C ARG A 4 -14.70 -19.82 0.77
N ILE A 5 -13.80 -19.20 1.52
CA ILE A 5 -13.32 -17.84 1.28
C ILE A 5 -11.81 -17.87 1.12
N THR A 6 -11.31 -17.34 0.01
CA THR A 6 -9.88 -17.41 -0.32
C THR A 6 -9.28 -16.05 -0.59
N GLN A 7 -8.31 -15.67 0.24
CA GLN A 7 -7.44 -14.55 -0.06
C GLN A 7 -6.30 -15.06 -0.96
N ILE A 8 -6.43 -14.82 -2.27
CA ILE A 8 -5.49 -15.33 -3.28
C ILE A 8 -4.15 -14.62 -3.15
N ASP A 9 -4.16 -13.31 -2.88
CA ASP A 9 -2.96 -12.49 -2.71
C ASP A 9 -3.13 -11.39 -1.64
N GLY A 10 -2.08 -10.58 -1.47
CA GLY A 10 -2.04 -9.51 -0.48
C GLY A 10 -1.64 -9.97 0.92
N ALA A 11 -0.94 -9.08 1.62
CA ALA A 11 -0.42 -9.37 2.95
C ALA A 11 -1.45 -9.09 4.06
N LEU A 12 -2.18 -7.97 3.95
CA LEU A 12 -3.16 -7.52 4.94
C LEU A 12 -4.47 -8.33 4.86
N PRO A 13 -5.27 -8.36 5.93
CA PRO A 13 -6.63 -8.86 5.86
C PRO A 13 -7.44 -8.17 4.77
N ASN A 14 -8.18 -8.96 4.00
CA ASN A 14 -9.00 -8.42 2.92
C ASN A 14 -10.40 -8.10 3.44
N ILE A 15 -10.70 -6.80 3.59
CA ILE A 15 -11.97 -6.32 4.14
C ILE A 15 -13.18 -6.87 3.38
N ALA A 16 -13.12 -7.00 2.05
CA ALA A 16 -14.23 -7.54 1.27
C ALA A 16 -14.51 -9.01 1.64
N LEU A 17 -13.47 -9.80 1.84
CA LEU A 17 -13.61 -11.20 2.29
C LEU A 17 -14.06 -11.29 3.74
N MET A 18 -13.60 -10.38 4.61
CA MET A 18 -14.04 -10.31 6.01
C MET A 18 -15.54 -9.99 6.12
N LYS A 19 -16.06 -9.10 5.26
CA LYS A 19 -17.49 -8.80 5.16
C LYS A 19 -18.29 -10.04 4.77
N LEU A 20 -17.87 -10.72 3.71
CA LEU A 20 -18.53 -11.95 3.24
C LEU A 20 -18.52 -13.05 4.30
N ALA A 21 -17.40 -13.23 5.01
CA ALA A 21 -17.28 -14.21 6.09
C ALA A 21 -18.27 -13.91 7.22
N HIS A 22 -18.32 -12.67 7.68
CA HIS A 22 -19.25 -12.26 8.74
C HIS A 22 -20.71 -12.40 8.30
N TRP A 23 -21.05 -11.98 7.07
CA TRP A 23 -22.41 -12.06 6.53
C TRP A 23 -22.92 -13.50 6.45
N HIS A 24 -22.09 -14.43 5.99
CA HIS A 24 -22.44 -15.85 5.94
C HIS A 24 -22.59 -16.46 7.33
N LYS A 25 -21.64 -16.20 8.25
CA LYS A 25 -21.72 -16.68 9.64
C LYS A 25 -22.98 -16.20 10.35
N ALA A 26 -23.37 -14.93 10.14
CA ALA A 26 -24.59 -14.36 10.72
C ALA A 26 -25.89 -15.07 10.27
N ARG A 27 -25.84 -15.85 9.19
CA ARG A 27 -26.96 -16.64 8.65
C ARG A 27 -26.90 -18.12 9.05
N GLY A 28 -25.91 -18.51 9.86
CA GLY A 28 -25.69 -19.91 10.27
C GLY A 28 -24.95 -20.75 9.23
N ASP A 29 -24.29 -20.13 8.25
CA ASP A 29 -23.43 -20.86 7.30
C ASP A 29 -22.09 -21.23 7.95
N GLU A 30 -21.56 -22.41 7.60
CA GLU A 30 -20.19 -22.82 7.95
C GLU A 30 -19.22 -22.12 6.99
N VAL A 31 -18.25 -21.37 7.53
CA VAL A 31 -17.31 -20.57 6.74
C VAL A 31 -15.88 -21.01 6.99
N VAL A 32 -15.19 -21.42 5.92
CA VAL A 32 -13.76 -21.72 5.91
C VAL A 32 -13.01 -20.60 5.21
N VAL A 33 -12.13 -19.90 5.94
CA VAL A 33 -11.25 -18.86 5.39
C VAL A 33 -9.84 -19.42 5.23
N THR A 34 -9.25 -19.23 4.04
CA THR A 34 -7.92 -19.78 3.74
C THR A 34 -7.12 -18.88 2.78
N ARG A 35 -5.79 -19.07 2.77
CA ARG A 35 -4.86 -18.52 1.76
C ARG A 35 -4.40 -19.57 0.76
N HIS A 36 -4.80 -20.83 0.96
CA HIS A 36 -4.51 -21.94 0.06
C HIS A 36 -5.41 -21.85 -1.18
N ILE A 37 -4.78 -21.79 -2.34
CA ILE A 37 -5.48 -21.64 -3.62
C ILE A 37 -5.87 -22.97 -4.26
N GLU A 38 -5.26 -24.05 -3.79
CA GLU A 38 -5.52 -25.41 -4.25
C GLU A 38 -6.41 -26.15 -3.26
N ARG A 39 -7.06 -27.21 -3.75
CA ARG A 39 -7.81 -28.14 -2.90
C ARG A 39 -6.85 -28.94 -2.03
N ASP A 40 -7.15 -29.05 -0.74
CA ASP A 40 -6.49 -30.05 0.09
C ASP A 40 -7.04 -31.45 -0.23
N LEU A 41 -6.23 -32.50 -0.05
CA LEU A 41 -6.61 -33.89 -0.40
C LEU A 41 -7.91 -34.37 0.27
N PHE A 42 -8.22 -33.84 1.45
CA PHE A 42 -9.40 -34.19 2.24
C PHE A 42 -10.38 -33.02 2.35
N GLU A 43 -10.25 -32.01 1.50
CA GLU A 43 -11.17 -30.88 1.47
C GLU A 43 -12.51 -31.32 0.86
N GLY A 44 -13.56 -31.37 1.68
CA GLY A 44 -14.91 -31.65 1.21
C GLY A 44 -15.46 -30.55 0.30
N ASP A 45 -16.64 -30.77 -0.28
CA ASP A 45 -17.25 -29.80 -1.18
C ASP A 45 -17.81 -28.57 -0.44
N TYR A 46 -18.04 -27.50 -1.22
CA TYR A 46 -18.58 -26.23 -0.76
C TYR A 46 -19.74 -25.81 -1.65
N ASP A 47 -20.80 -25.29 -1.03
CA ASP A 47 -21.95 -24.74 -1.76
C ASP A 47 -21.61 -23.43 -2.47
N ARG A 48 -20.60 -22.70 -1.95
CA ARG A 48 -20.16 -21.42 -2.51
C ARG A 48 -18.68 -21.18 -2.25
N VAL A 49 -17.99 -20.64 -3.24
CA VAL A 49 -16.58 -20.26 -3.16
C VAL A 49 -16.40 -18.79 -3.54
N TYR A 50 -15.70 -18.05 -2.69
CA TYR A 50 -15.29 -16.67 -2.94
C TYR A 50 -13.77 -16.56 -3.00
N GLY A 51 -13.29 -15.67 -3.87
CA GLY A 51 -11.88 -15.33 -3.97
C GLY A 51 -11.66 -13.82 -4.00
N SER A 52 -10.47 -13.37 -3.60
CA SER A 52 -10.02 -12.03 -3.94
C SER A 52 -8.59 -12.03 -4.44
N CYS A 53 -8.38 -11.44 -5.63
CA CYS A 53 -7.10 -11.21 -6.27
C CYS A 53 -6.93 -9.71 -6.54
N ILE A 54 -6.02 -9.06 -5.82
CA ILE A 54 -5.81 -7.61 -5.83
C ILE A 54 -4.80 -7.22 -6.90
N PHE A 55 -3.75 -8.01 -7.10
CA PHE A 55 -2.62 -7.64 -7.96
C PHE A 55 -2.63 -8.36 -9.31
N SER A 56 -2.36 -7.63 -10.39
CA SER A 56 -2.28 -8.18 -11.74
C SER A 56 -1.13 -9.16 -11.94
N PHE A 57 -0.05 -9.04 -11.16
CA PHE A 57 1.08 -9.98 -11.18
C PHE A 57 0.73 -11.34 -10.55
N SER A 58 -0.40 -11.47 -9.84
CA SER A 58 -0.87 -12.72 -9.24
C SER A 58 -1.64 -13.61 -10.23
N ARG A 59 -1.53 -13.35 -11.55
CA ARG A 59 -2.30 -14.03 -12.60
C ARG A 59 -2.18 -15.55 -12.55
N ASP A 60 -0.96 -16.10 -12.48
CA ASP A 60 -0.75 -17.56 -12.38
C ASP A 60 -1.49 -18.16 -11.18
N ARG A 61 -1.39 -17.49 -10.03
CA ARG A 61 -2.03 -17.92 -8.79
C ARG A 61 -3.56 -17.87 -8.89
N PHE A 62 -4.10 -16.84 -9.54
CA PHE A 62 -5.52 -16.72 -9.84
C PHE A 62 -5.99 -17.82 -10.81
N GLU A 63 -5.25 -18.09 -11.89
CA GLU A 63 -5.60 -19.14 -12.86
C GLU A 63 -5.59 -20.54 -12.23
N ARG A 64 -4.60 -20.84 -11.38
CA ARG A 64 -4.56 -22.09 -10.60
C ARG A 64 -5.75 -22.21 -9.65
N PHE A 65 -6.12 -21.13 -8.98
CA PHE A 65 -7.32 -21.10 -8.14
C PHE A 65 -8.60 -21.39 -8.95
N MET A 66 -8.78 -20.73 -10.10
CA MET A 66 -9.96 -20.92 -10.95
C MET A 66 -10.04 -22.33 -11.55
N LYS A 67 -8.91 -23.01 -11.80
CA LYS A 67 -8.91 -24.43 -12.22
C LYS A 67 -9.50 -25.35 -11.14
N GLN A 68 -9.29 -25.03 -9.88
CA GLN A 68 -9.77 -25.83 -8.74
C GLN A 68 -11.23 -25.49 -8.37
N TRP A 69 -11.62 -24.23 -8.62
CA TRP A 69 -12.93 -23.69 -8.28
C TRP A 69 -13.53 -22.90 -9.46
N PRO A 70 -13.96 -23.56 -10.56
CA PRO A 70 -14.42 -22.87 -11.77
C PRO A 70 -15.64 -21.96 -11.59
N GLN A 71 -16.45 -22.23 -10.55
CA GLN A 71 -17.66 -21.46 -10.23
C GLN A 71 -17.44 -20.41 -9.13
N ALA A 72 -16.18 -20.18 -8.71
CA ALA A 72 -15.88 -19.20 -7.67
C ALA A 72 -16.23 -17.77 -8.11
N ILE A 73 -16.78 -16.99 -7.18
CA ILE A 73 -16.93 -15.55 -7.36
C ILE A 73 -15.67 -14.86 -6.89
N VAL A 74 -14.93 -14.28 -7.83
CA VAL A 74 -13.67 -13.60 -7.52
C VAL A 74 -13.80 -12.09 -7.77
N GLY A 75 -13.44 -11.32 -6.74
CA GLY A 75 -13.31 -9.87 -6.82
C GLY A 75 -11.86 -9.39 -6.77
N GLY A 76 -11.68 -8.08 -6.92
CA GLY A 76 -10.37 -7.44 -6.83
C GLY A 76 -9.75 -7.15 -8.19
N THR A 77 -8.92 -6.11 -8.23
CA THR A 77 -8.40 -5.53 -9.48
C THR A 77 -7.59 -6.54 -10.30
N GLY A 78 -6.84 -7.43 -9.65
CA GLY A 78 -6.04 -8.47 -10.29
C GLY A 78 -6.85 -9.54 -11.02
N SER A 79 -8.10 -9.76 -10.60
CA SER A 79 -9.02 -10.70 -11.27
C SER A 79 -9.68 -10.13 -12.55
N GLY A 80 -9.59 -8.81 -12.76
CA GLY A 80 -10.34 -8.11 -13.81
C GLY A 80 -11.83 -7.91 -13.50
N SER A 81 -12.33 -8.42 -12.38
CA SER A 81 -13.71 -8.23 -11.94
C SER A 81 -13.95 -6.85 -11.35
N ALA A 82 -15.07 -6.24 -11.77
CA ALA A 82 -15.61 -5.01 -11.17
C ALA A 82 -16.64 -5.28 -10.07
N THR A 83 -16.95 -6.55 -9.78
CA THR A 83 -17.96 -6.93 -8.78
C THR A 83 -17.56 -6.44 -7.39
N THR A 84 -18.50 -5.82 -6.69
CA THR A 84 -18.35 -5.41 -5.29
C THR A 84 -19.09 -6.35 -4.36
N VAL A 85 -18.72 -6.34 -3.07
CA VAL A 85 -19.44 -7.14 -2.06
C VAL A 85 -20.87 -6.62 -1.91
N GLU A 86 -21.06 -5.32 -1.99
CA GLU A 86 -22.36 -4.66 -1.84
C GLU A 86 -23.33 -5.07 -2.97
N GLN A 87 -22.83 -5.37 -4.17
CA GLN A 87 -23.65 -5.94 -5.25
C GLN A 87 -24.10 -7.39 -4.98
N LEU A 88 -23.36 -8.13 -4.14
CA LEU A 88 -23.65 -9.52 -3.81
C LEU A 88 -24.58 -9.66 -2.61
N ILE A 89 -24.38 -8.83 -1.58
CA ILE A 89 -25.04 -9.00 -0.27
C ILE A 89 -25.77 -7.74 0.24
N GLY A 90 -25.76 -6.64 -0.52
CA GLY A 90 -26.28 -5.35 -0.09
C GLY A 90 -25.31 -4.59 0.83
N ASP A 91 -25.78 -3.47 1.38
CA ASP A 91 -25.00 -2.67 2.33
C ASP A 91 -24.73 -3.46 3.62
N TYR A 92 -23.45 -3.63 3.95
CA TYR A 92 -23.02 -4.42 5.09
C TYR A 92 -21.65 -3.97 5.60
N GLU A 93 -21.55 -3.63 6.88
CA GLU A 93 -20.34 -3.05 7.50
C GLU A 93 -19.91 -3.79 8.79
N TYR A 94 -20.06 -5.11 8.79
CA TYR A 94 -19.52 -5.99 9.83
C TYR A 94 -18.42 -6.88 9.26
N PHE A 95 -17.41 -7.18 10.07
CA PHE A 95 -16.18 -7.84 9.63
C PHE A 95 -15.81 -9.00 10.54
N ASP A 96 -15.49 -10.14 9.92
CA ASP A 96 -14.98 -11.31 10.62
C ASP A 96 -13.45 -11.38 10.50
N TYR A 97 -12.77 -11.38 11.64
CA TYR A 97 -11.32 -11.43 11.73
C TYR A 97 -10.78 -12.84 12.01
N GLU A 98 -11.63 -13.84 12.24
CA GLU A 98 -11.23 -15.19 12.62
C GLU A 98 -10.29 -15.84 11.59
N GLY A 99 -10.50 -15.55 10.29
CA GLY A 99 -9.61 -15.98 9.20
C GLY A 99 -8.22 -15.35 9.17
N TRP A 100 -7.96 -14.37 10.04
CA TRP A 100 -6.69 -13.65 10.15
C TRP A 100 -6.25 -13.54 11.62
N PRO A 101 -6.03 -14.67 12.32
CA PRO A 101 -5.85 -14.69 13.77
C PRO A 101 -4.58 -13.97 14.26
N LYS A 102 -3.60 -13.78 13.38
CA LYS A 102 -2.36 -13.05 13.68
C LYS A 102 -2.50 -11.52 13.55
N PHE A 103 -3.67 -11.03 13.13
CA PHE A 103 -3.93 -9.59 12.94
C PHE A 103 -4.66 -9.00 14.17
N ASP A 104 -3.92 -8.28 14.99
CA ASP A 104 -4.38 -7.70 16.26
C ASP A 104 -4.94 -6.29 16.13
N ALA A 105 -4.48 -5.51 15.14
CA ALA A 105 -5.02 -4.20 14.81
C ALA A 105 -6.46 -4.28 14.27
N SER A 106 -7.13 -3.13 14.20
CA SER A 106 -8.40 -2.98 13.47
C SER A 106 -8.12 -2.31 12.12
N ILE A 107 -8.77 -2.76 11.06
CA ILE A 107 -8.50 -2.31 9.68
C ILE A 107 -9.77 -1.76 9.04
N GLY A 108 -9.67 -0.65 8.33
CA GLY A 108 -10.84 -0.01 7.76
C GLY A 108 -10.56 1.18 6.86
N PHE A 109 -11.65 1.76 6.35
CA PHE A 109 -11.64 3.00 5.59
C PHE A 109 -12.44 4.06 6.35
N THR A 110 -11.85 5.23 6.54
CA THR A 110 -12.62 6.45 6.82
C THR A 110 -12.89 7.24 5.55
N GLN A 111 -12.23 6.88 4.44
CA GLN A 111 -12.28 7.60 3.17
C GLN A 111 -12.09 6.66 1.97
N ARG A 112 -12.88 6.88 0.90
CA ARG A 112 -12.77 6.18 -0.40
C ARG A 112 -12.61 7.16 -1.56
N GLY A 113 -11.94 6.75 -2.64
CA GLY A 113 -11.59 7.62 -3.77
C GLY A 113 -10.29 8.41 -3.57
N CYS A 114 -9.95 9.29 -4.51
CA CYS A 114 -8.76 10.16 -4.43
C CYS A 114 -9.03 11.48 -5.17
N ARG A 115 -8.39 12.58 -4.75
CA ARG A 115 -8.44 13.86 -5.48
C ARG A 115 -7.61 13.85 -6.77
N LEU A 116 -6.63 12.95 -6.86
CA LEU A 116 -5.72 12.84 -7.99
C LEU A 116 -6.20 11.82 -9.03
N LYS A 117 -5.66 11.93 -10.25
CA LYS A 117 -5.91 11.03 -11.38
C LYS A 117 -4.61 10.47 -11.96
N CYS A 118 -3.77 9.88 -11.10
CA CYS A 118 -2.51 9.28 -11.52
C CYS A 118 -2.74 8.19 -12.57
N LYS A 119 -2.01 8.24 -13.70
CA LYS A 119 -2.23 7.34 -14.85
C LYS A 119 -2.04 5.85 -14.53
N PHE A 120 -1.19 5.53 -13.57
CA PHE A 120 -0.91 4.16 -13.12
C PHE A 120 -1.89 3.67 -12.04
N CYS A 121 -2.77 4.54 -11.52
CA CYS A 121 -3.61 4.24 -10.37
C CYS A 121 -5.04 3.89 -10.81
N VAL A 122 -5.59 2.81 -10.23
CA VAL A 122 -6.95 2.35 -10.50
C VAL A 122 -8.02 3.05 -9.66
N VAL A 123 -7.63 3.70 -8.55
CA VAL A 123 -8.54 4.31 -7.58
C VAL A 123 -9.52 5.31 -8.21
N PRO A 124 -9.11 6.24 -9.08
CA PRO A 124 -10.04 7.24 -9.64
C PRO A 124 -11.15 6.61 -10.47
N GLY A 125 -10.84 5.53 -11.20
CA GLY A 125 -11.84 4.79 -11.99
C GLY A 125 -12.72 3.88 -11.14
N LYS A 126 -12.16 3.25 -10.10
CA LYS A 126 -12.85 2.26 -9.27
C LYS A 126 -13.70 2.88 -8.16
N GLU A 127 -13.18 3.93 -7.53
CA GLU A 127 -13.77 4.50 -6.31
C GLU A 127 -14.30 5.92 -6.52
N GLY A 128 -13.87 6.59 -7.59
CA GLY A 128 -14.28 7.95 -7.94
C GLY A 128 -13.57 9.02 -7.11
N LYS A 129 -14.28 10.14 -6.92
CA LYS A 129 -13.77 11.28 -6.14
C LYS A 129 -13.64 10.93 -4.66
N ASN A 130 -12.72 11.59 -3.99
CA ASN A 130 -12.53 11.49 -2.55
C ASN A 130 -13.84 11.78 -1.79
N ARG A 131 -14.25 10.87 -0.91
CA ARG A 131 -15.41 10.99 -0.02
C ARG A 131 -15.13 10.34 1.33
N SER A 132 -15.72 10.89 2.40
CA SER A 132 -15.74 10.28 3.72
C SER A 132 -16.69 9.07 3.73
N THR A 133 -16.32 8.00 4.45
CA THR A 133 -17.12 6.75 4.52
C THR A 133 -17.31 6.19 5.92
N GLY A 134 -16.55 6.66 6.92
CA GLY A 134 -16.66 6.13 8.28
C GLY A 134 -15.85 6.93 9.29
N SER A 135 -15.83 6.45 10.53
CA SER A 135 -15.09 7.03 11.67
C SER A 135 -14.00 6.09 12.18
N ILE A 136 -13.12 6.60 13.04
CA ILE A 136 -12.04 5.80 13.64
C ILE A 136 -12.61 4.85 14.69
N THR A 137 -13.57 5.34 15.45
CA THR A 137 -14.32 4.59 16.46
C THR A 137 -15.12 3.43 15.86
N GLN A 138 -15.69 3.58 14.66
CA GLN A 138 -16.37 2.49 13.94
C GLN A 138 -15.42 1.39 13.46
N ILE A 139 -14.17 1.74 13.15
CA ILE A 139 -13.17 0.76 12.72
C ILE A 139 -12.68 -0.06 13.91
N TRP A 140 -12.53 0.56 15.08
CA TRP A 140 -11.98 -0.12 16.26
C TRP A 140 -12.93 -1.19 16.80
N ARG A 141 -12.40 -2.40 16.99
CA ARG A 141 -13.16 -3.55 17.52
C ARG A 141 -13.57 -3.44 19.00
N GLY A 142 -13.12 -2.41 19.72
CA GLY A 142 -13.32 -2.27 21.16
C GLY A 142 -12.42 -3.21 21.99
N PRO A 143 -12.50 -3.13 23.34
CA PRO A 143 -11.77 -4.04 24.22
C PRO A 143 -12.17 -5.52 23.98
N PRO A 144 -11.23 -6.47 24.05
CA PRO A 144 -9.84 -6.33 24.51
C PRO A 144 -8.84 -5.94 23.40
N HIS A 145 -9.29 -5.59 22.18
CA HIS A 145 -8.39 -5.33 21.07
C HIS A 145 -7.60 -4.02 21.23
N PRO A 146 -6.33 -3.98 20.78
CA PRO A 146 -5.51 -2.79 20.89
C PRO A 146 -6.11 -1.64 20.10
N LYS A 147 -5.85 -0.41 20.56
CA LYS A 147 -6.19 0.84 19.86
C LYS A 147 -5.23 1.12 18.70
N HIS A 148 -5.03 0.12 17.86
CA HIS A 148 -4.19 0.15 16.65
C HIS A 148 -5.11 0.14 15.43
N ILE A 149 -5.04 1.19 14.61
CA ILE A 149 -5.90 1.37 13.43
C ILE A 149 -5.04 1.37 12.17
N LEU A 150 -5.29 0.41 11.27
CA LEU A 150 -4.69 0.38 9.95
C LEU A 150 -5.70 0.97 8.96
N LEU A 151 -5.41 2.19 8.49
CA LEU A 151 -6.25 2.87 7.52
C LEU A 151 -5.87 2.48 6.10
N LEU A 152 -6.89 2.20 5.30
CA LEU A 152 -6.78 1.93 3.86
C LEU A 152 -7.14 3.16 3.01
N ASP A 153 -7.24 4.34 3.61
CA ASP A 153 -7.64 5.58 2.94
C ASP A 153 -6.62 6.02 1.90
N ASN A 154 -7.05 6.19 0.64
CA ASN A 154 -6.13 6.54 -0.45
C ASN A 154 -5.60 8.00 -0.37
N ASP A 155 -6.31 8.87 0.34
CA ASP A 155 -6.05 10.31 0.41
C ASP A 155 -6.74 10.92 1.65
N PHE A 156 -6.28 10.52 2.85
CA PHE A 156 -6.88 10.85 4.15
C PHE A 156 -7.13 12.36 4.34
N PHE A 157 -6.18 13.23 3.99
CA PHE A 157 -6.32 14.69 4.11
C PHE A 157 -7.11 15.33 2.95
N GLY A 158 -7.68 14.49 2.06
CA GLY A 158 -8.51 14.95 0.96
C GLY A 158 -10.00 14.96 1.22
N GLN A 159 -10.45 14.32 2.30
CA GLN A 159 -11.85 14.37 2.71
C GLN A 159 -12.14 15.58 3.60
N PRO A 160 -13.35 16.14 3.57
CA PRO A 160 -13.69 17.32 4.38
C PRO A 160 -13.64 17.06 5.90
N ARG A 161 -13.87 15.82 6.33
CA ARG A 161 -13.94 15.42 7.74
C ARG A 161 -12.60 15.03 8.37
N TRP A 162 -11.48 15.27 7.70
CA TRP A 162 -10.17 14.84 8.22
C TRP A 162 -9.86 15.44 9.61
N ARG A 163 -10.34 16.66 9.91
CA ARG A 163 -10.16 17.32 11.23
C ARG A 163 -10.83 16.55 12.35
N GLU A 164 -12.12 16.23 12.17
CA GLU A 164 -12.89 15.41 13.11
C GLU A 164 -12.21 14.05 13.35
N LEU A 165 -11.67 13.45 12.30
CA LEU A 165 -10.99 12.15 12.41
C LEU A 165 -9.65 12.25 13.14
N VAL A 166 -8.90 13.36 12.97
CA VAL A 166 -7.71 13.63 13.78
C VAL A 166 -8.10 13.77 15.25
N ASP A 167 -9.19 14.48 15.55
CA ASP A 167 -9.70 14.61 16.91
C ASP A 167 -10.11 13.25 17.49
N GLU A 168 -10.84 12.42 16.74
CA GLU A 168 -11.17 11.04 17.16
C GLU A 168 -9.91 10.20 17.44
N ILE A 169 -8.87 10.32 16.61
CA ILE A 169 -7.59 9.61 16.80
C ILE A 169 -6.94 10.04 18.11
N ARG A 170 -6.88 11.35 18.37
CA ARG A 170 -6.24 11.92 19.56
C ARG A 170 -7.02 11.57 20.82
N ASP A 171 -8.31 11.85 20.82
CA ASP A 171 -9.17 11.70 22.00
C ASP A 171 -9.34 10.22 22.36
N GLY A 172 -9.35 9.34 21.34
CA GLY A 172 -9.34 7.90 21.51
C GLY A 172 -7.98 7.31 21.90
N ASP A 173 -6.89 8.07 21.86
CA ASP A 173 -5.50 7.61 22.04
C ASP A 173 -5.07 6.49 21.06
N PHE A 174 -5.49 6.59 19.80
CA PHE A 174 -5.20 5.58 18.79
C PHE A 174 -3.76 5.71 18.24
N LYS A 175 -3.12 4.56 17.98
CA LYS A 175 -1.98 4.47 17.06
C LYS A 175 -2.51 4.18 15.67
N VAL A 176 -2.01 4.89 14.66
CA VAL A 176 -2.58 4.84 13.31
C VAL A 176 -1.52 4.53 12.26
N CYS A 177 -1.79 3.58 11.38
CA CYS A 177 -1.00 3.31 10.20
C CYS A 177 -1.73 3.86 8.97
N PHE A 178 -1.17 4.88 8.31
CA PHE A 178 -1.64 5.40 7.03
C PHE A 178 -1.09 4.55 5.88
N SER A 179 -1.60 3.34 5.71
CA SER A 179 -0.95 2.29 4.89
C SER A 179 -0.88 2.61 3.39
N GLN A 180 -1.83 3.37 2.86
CA GLN A 180 -1.81 3.85 1.46
C GLN A 180 -0.97 5.12 1.27
N GLY A 181 -0.49 5.68 2.38
CA GLY A 181 0.34 6.87 2.41
C GLY A 181 -0.40 8.19 2.50
N ILE A 182 0.38 9.23 2.78
CA ILE A 182 -0.03 10.63 2.75
C ILE A 182 0.50 11.28 1.47
N ASN A 183 -0.28 12.20 0.90
CA ASN A 183 0.14 12.91 -0.29
C ASN A 183 0.91 14.18 0.09
N THR A 184 2.24 14.09 0.15
CA THR A 184 3.12 15.23 0.46
C THR A 184 2.95 16.38 -0.51
N ARG A 185 2.55 16.13 -1.77
CA ARG A 185 2.34 17.20 -2.76
C ARG A 185 1.14 18.09 -2.44
N LEU A 186 0.22 17.62 -1.60
CA LEU A 186 -1.02 18.32 -1.24
C LEU A 186 -1.12 18.59 0.26
N ILE A 187 -0.04 18.36 1.03
CA ILE A 187 -0.05 18.59 2.46
C ILE A 187 -0.01 20.10 2.73
N THR A 188 -0.90 20.58 3.61
CA THR A 188 -0.90 21.97 4.08
C THR A 188 -0.19 22.06 5.43
N PRO A 189 0.27 23.25 5.87
CA PRO A 189 0.82 23.43 7.21
C PRO A 189 -0.14 22.96 8.32
N GLU A 190 -1.43 23.25 8.18
CA GLU A 190 -2.47 22.80 9.10
C GLU A 190 -2.57 21.27 9.17
N ALA A 191 -2.62 20.59 8.02
CA ALA A 191 -2.67 19.13 7.96
C ALA A 191 -1.38 18.50 8.51
N ALA A 192 -0.22 19.10 8.26
CA ALA A 192 1.06 18.64 8.78
C ALA A 192 1.13 18.79 10.32
N GLN A 193 0.70 19.92 10.87
CA GLN A 193 0.60 20.16 12.31
C GLN A 193 -0.35 19.15 12.98
N ALA A 194 -1.53 18.93 12.38
CA ALA A 194 -2.48 17.94 12.85
C ALA A 194 -1.88 16.52 12.82
N LEU A 195 -1.24 16.13 11.72
CA LEU A 195 -0.57 14.84 11.59
C LEU A 195 0.53 14.64 12.63
N ALA A 196 1.25 15.69 13.00
CA ALA A 196 2.33 15.63 13.98
C ALA A 196 1.82 15.25 15.39
N THR A 197 0.55 15.52 15.69
CA THR A 197 -0.09 15.13 16.95
C THR A 197 -0.46 13.64 17.01
N ILE A 198 -0.53 12.96 15.86
CA ILE A 198 -0.97 11.57 15.78
C ILE A 198 0.18 10.61 16.14
N LYS A 199 -0.16 9.53 16.86
CA LYS A 199 0.76 8.40 17.10
C LYS A 199 0.90 7.52 15.84
N TYR A 200 1.38 8.08 14.73
CA TYR A 200 1.50 7.34 13.46
C TYR A 200 2.54 6.23 13.54
N ARG A 201 2.28 5.09 12.89
CA ARG A 201 3.13 3.91 12.90
C ARG A 201 3.22 3.21 11.55
N ASP A 202 4.23 2.36 11.40
CA ASP A 202 4.30 1.39 10.30
C ASP A 202 3.22 0.30 10.43
N THR A 203 3.11 -0.55 9.41
CA THR A 203 2.10 -1.62 9.35
C THR A 203 2.19 -2.63 10.49
N GLY A 204 3.37 -2.78 11.12
CA GLY A 204 3.57 -3.61 12.32
C GLY A 204 3.36 -2.88 13.64
N PHE A 205 3.02 -1.58 13.61
CA PHE A 205 2.85 -0.73 14.80
C PHE A 205 4.10 -0.61 15.70
N HIS A 206 5.30 -0.81 15.16
CA HIS A 206 6.55 -0.86 15.92
C HIS A 206 7.30 0.47 15.95
N LYS A 207 7.27 1.24 14.86
CA LYS A 207 8.05 2.50 14.73
C LYS A 207 7.26 3.60 14.07
N LYS A 208 7.68 4.84 14.30
CA LYS A 208 7.16 6.01 13.57
C LYS A 208 7.48 5.85 12.09
N ARG A 209 6.43 5.85 11.27
CA ARG A 209 6.53 5.72 9.82
C ARG A 209 5.32 6.35 9.16
N LEU A 210 5.58 7.12 8.11
CA LEU A 210 4.60 7.56 7.14
C LEU A 210 5.04 7.06 5.77
N TYR A 211 4.06 6.68 4.97
CA TYR A 211 4.27 6.29 3.59
C TYR A 211 3.90 7.47 2.70
N THR A 212 4.62 7.69 1.62
CA THR A 212 4.31 8.70 0.60
C THR A 212 4.85 8.26 -0.74
N ALA A 213 4.69 9.05 -1.80
CA ALA A 213 5.17 8.70 -3.12
C ALA A 213 5.76 9.89 -3.88
N TRP A 214 6.86 9.64 -4.58
CA TRP A 214 7.48 10.52 -5.57
C TRP A 214 7.76 9.73 -6.86
N ASP A 215 6.68 9.53 -7.62
CA ASP A 215 6.71 8.71 -8.83
C ASP A 215 7.10 9.49 -10.09
N ASN A 216 6.88 10.80 -10.12
CA ASN A 216 7.10 11.65 -11.29
C ASN A 216 8.10 12.76 -10.97
N LEU A 217 9.18 12.84 -11.74
CA LEU A 217 10.22 13.84 -11.57
C LEU A 217 9.66 15.28 -11.67
N LYS A 218 8.60 15.50 -12.44
CA LYS A 218 7.93 16.81 -12.54
C LYS A 218 7.35 17.31 -11.21
N ASP A 219 7.08 16.39 -10.28
CA ASP A 219 6.55 16.71 -8.96
C ASP A 219 7.65 17.05 -7.94
N GLU A 220 8.93 17.08 -8.33
CA GLU A 220 10.07 17.25 -7.40
C GLU A 220 9.91 18.44 -6.45
N ARG A 221 9.67 19.63 -7.02
CA ARG A 221 9.57 20.87 -6.24
C ARG A 221 8.44 20.80 -5.22
N VAL A 222 7.26 20.33 -5.64
CA VAL A 222 6.08 20.27 -4.77
C VAL A 222 6.21 19.14 -3.74
N PHE A 223 6.85 18.03 -4.10
CA PHE A 223 7.17 16.94 -3.17
C PHE A 223 8.08 17.43 -2.04
N PHE A 224 9.22 18.04 -2.37
CA PHE A 224 10.16 18.51 -1.35
C PHE A 224 9.65 19.70 -0.55
N SER A 225 8.83 20.57 -1.14
CA SER A 225 8.09 21.59 -0.38
C SER A 225 7.20 20.93 0.69
N GLY A 226 6.47 19.86 0.34
CA GLY A 226 5.66 19.12 1.31
C GLY A 226 6.47 18.39 2.38
N VAL A 227 7.63 17.84 2.02
CA VAL A 227 8.59 17.27 2.99
C VAL A 227 9.07 18.33 3.98
N GLN A 228 9.38 19.53 3.50
CA GLN A 228 9.75 20.65 4.35
C GLN A 228 8.61 21.05 5.29
N THR A 229 7.37 21.19 4.79
CA THR A 229 6.20 21.48 5.61
C THR A 229 5.97 20.43 6.71
N LEU A 230 6.21 19.15 6.42
CA LEU A 230 6.16 18.10 7.45
C LEU A 230 7.28 18.28 8.49
N ALA A 231 8.50 18.59 8.06
CA ALA A 231 9.64 18.79 8.95
C ALA A 231 9.42 19.99 9.90
N GLU A 232 8.89 21.11 9.37
CA GLU A 232 8.53 22.30 10.15
C GLU A 232 7.43 22.01 11.19
N ALA A 233 6.53 21.07 10.90
CA ALA A 233 5.53 20.58 11.86
C ALA A 233 6.08 19.55 12.87
N GLY A 234 7.38 19.20 12.81
CA GLY A 234 8.02 18.23 13.71
C GLY A 234 8.00 16.78 13.23
N ILE A 235 7.71 16.52 11.95
CA ILE A 235 7.78 15.20 11.32
C ILE A 235 9.06 15.13 10.47
N PRO A 236 10.17 14.56 10.97
CA PRO A 236 11.42 14.54 10.24
C PRO A 236 11.33 13.64 8.99
N PRO A 237 12.09 13.94 7.92
CA PRO A 237 12.12 13.12 6.71
C PRO A 237 12.51 11.64 6.95
N THR A 238 13.24 11.35 8.03
CA THR A 238 13.61 9.99 8.46
C THR A 238 12.41 9.12 8.87
N HIS A 239 11.25 9.73 9.12
CA HIS A 239 9.99 9.00 9.31
C HIS A 239 9.31 8.63 7.99
N LEU A 240 9.77 9.16 6.86
CA LEU A 240 9.15 8.93 5.55
C LEU A 240 9.75 7.69 4.88
N MET A 241 8.86 6.83 4.38
CA MET A 241 9.18 5.87 3.34
C MET A 241 8.49 6.31 2.06
N CYS A 242 9.27 6.52 1.01
CA CYS A 242 8.77 7.12 -0.22
C CYS A 242 8.77 6.08 -1.34
N TYR A 243 7.58 5.73 -1.81
CA TYR A 243 7.41 4.94 -3.02
C TYR A 243 7.97 5.71 -4.23
N MET A 244 8.74 5.03 -5.07
CA MET A 244 9.18 5.56 -6.36
C MET A 244 8.86 4.54 -7.46
N LEU A 245 7.84 4.82 -8.26
CA LEU A 245 7.54 4.01 -9.44
C LEU A 245 8.67 4.16 -10.47
N ILE A 246 9.21 3.04 -10.92
CA ILE A 246 10.30 2.97 -11.91
C ILE A 246 9.88 2.11 -13.10
N GLY A 247 10.23 2.55 -14.31
CA GLY A 247 9.88 1.86 -15.56
C GLY A 247 8.46 2.12 -16.06
N PHE A 248 7.75 3.11 -15.47
CA PHE A 248 6.44 3.56 -15.95
C PHE A 248 6.54 4.73 -16.93
N ASP A 249 7.41 5.71 -16.64
CA ASP A 249 7.63 6.85 -17.52
C ASP A 249 8.38 6.39 -18.78
N PRO A 250 7.85 6.61 -20.00
CA PRO A 250 8.56 6.28 -21.24
C PRO A 250 9.92 6.98 -21.39
N LEU A 251 10.14 8.07 -20.65
CA LEU A 251 11.40 8.83 -20.63
C LEU A 251 12.29 8.47 -19.43
N GLU A 252 12.00 7.39 -18.71
CA GLU A 252 12.79 6.94 -17.56
C GLU A 252 14.20 6.50 -17.99
N THR A 253 15.22 7.10 -17.38
CA THR A 253 16.63 6.72 -17.53
C THR A 253 17.23 6.36 -16.18
N TRP A 254 18.37 5.67 -16.17
CA TRP A 254 19.08 5.42 -14.91
C TRP A 254 19.50 6.71 -14.20
N ASP A 255 19.90 7.76 -14.92
CA ASP A 255 20.26 9.03 -14.28
C ASP A 255 19.05 9.64 -13.53
N ARG A 256 17.83 9.52 -14.07
CA ARG A 256 16.59 9.95 -13.39
C ARG A 256 16.26 9.10 -12.15
N ILE A 257 16.51 7.80 -12.21
CA ILE A 257 16.34 6.88 -11.07
C ILE A 257 17.33 7.23 -9.98
N TRP A 258 18.61 7.40 -10.32
CA TRP A 258 19.67 7.78 -9.38
C TRP A 258 19.43 9.15 -8.77
N HIS A 259 19.02 10.14 -9.57
CA HIS A 259 18.64 11.45 -9.04
C HIS A 259 17.56 11.32 -7.96
N ARG A 260 16.43 10.64 -8.26
CA ARG A 260 15.35 10.46 -7.27
C ARG A 260 15.85 9.73 -6.02
N PHE A 261 16.60 8.64 -6.21
CA PHE A 261 17.15 7.85 -5.11
C PHE A 261 18.09 8.68 -4.24
N ASN A 262 19.11 9.31 -4.83
CA ASN A 262 20.13 10.08 -4.13
C ASN A 262 19.50 11.24 -3.36
N ARG A 263 18.63 12.05 -3.99
CA ARG A 263 17.93 13.18 -3.36
C ARG A 263 17.11 12.75 -2.14
N MET A 264 16.46 11.59 -2.20
CA MET A 264 15.74 11.04 -1.04
C MET A 264 16.70 10.58 0.07
N THR A 265 17.76 9.85 -0.29
CA THR A 265 18.72 9.34 0.70
C THR A 265 19.52 10.44 1.39
N GLU A 266 19.88 11.51 0.68
CA GLU A 266 20.56 12.71 1.22
C GLU A 266 19.77 13.35 2.37
N LEU A 267 18.43 13.30 2.29
CA LEU A 267 17.53 13.85 3.30
C LEU A 267 17.12 12.81 4.37
N GLY A 268 17.60 11.57 4.26
CA GLY A 268 17.26 10.47 5.17
C GLY A 268 15.89 9.84 4.94
N ILE A 269 15.20 10.16 3.83
CA ILE A 269 13.97 9.48 3.40
C ILE A 269 14.34 8.05 2.99
N ASP A 270 13.57 7.04 3.43
CA ASP A 270 13.77 5.65 2.99
C ASP A 270 13.09 5.43 1.62
N PRO A 271 13.83 5.29 0.50
CA PRO A 271 13.23 5.08 -0.82
C PRO A 271 12.67 3.65 -0.93
N TYR A 272 11.57 3.49 -1.67
CA TYR A 272 10.99 2.20 -1.99
C TYR A 272 10.67 2.11 -3.49
N PRO A 273 11.61 1.66 -4.32
CA PRO A 273 11.38 1.45 -5.74
C PRO A 273 10.32 0.38 -6.01
N MET A 274 9.32 0.75 -6.80
CA MET A 274 8.27 -0.14 -7.30
C MET A 274 8.45 -0.31 -8.81
N VAL A 275 8.82 -1.52 -9.23
CA VAL A 275 8.99 -1.82 -10.66
C VAL A 275 7.64 -1.95 -11.33
N TYR A 276 7.43 -1.17 -12.40
CA TYR A 276 6.23 -1.28 -13.21
C TYR A 276 6.32 -2.48 -14.18
N ASN A 277 5.28 -3.33 -14.20
CA ASN A 277 5.10 -4.48 -15.10
C ASN A 277 6.19 -5.57 -15.09
N ASP A 278 7.17 -5.52 -14.17
CA ASP A 278 8.21 -6.55 -13.95
C ASP A 278 9.01 -7.00 -15.20
N ARG A 279 9.07 -6.18 -16.27
CA ARG A 279 9.73 -6.54 -17.54
C ARG A 279 11.25 -6.39 -17.53
N ARG A 280 11.79 -5.62 -16.59
CA ARG A 280 13.21 -5.24 -16.54
C ARG A 280 13.90 -5.87 -15.33
N ALA A 281 14.73 -6.87 -15.59
CA ALA A 281 15.48 -7.59 -14.54
C ALA A 281 16.45 -6.67 -13.77
N ASP A 282 17.02 -5.67 -14.44
CA ASP A 282 17.93 -4.69 -13.83
C ASP A 282 17.22 -3.74 -12.86
N LEU A 283 16.00 -3.31 -13.17
CA LEU A 283 15.16 -2.57 -12.23
C LEU A 283 14.77 -3.43 -11.01
N LYS A 284 14.53 -4.74 -11.18
CA LYS A 284 14.29 -5.65 -10.05
C LYS A 284 15.54 -5.87 -9.21
N CYS A 285 16.72 -5.87 -9.84
CA CYS A 285 18.00 -5.89 -9.14
C CYS A 285 18.15 -4.65 -8.24
N PHE A 286 17.88 -3.46 -8.79
CA PHE A 286 17.91 -2.21 -8.04
C PHE A 286 16.87 -2.20 -6.93
N GLN A 287 15.63 -2.63 -7.23
CA GLN A 287 14.59 -2.77 -6.23
C GLN A 287 15.03 -3.63 -5.04
N ARG A 288 15.63 -4.80 -5.30
CA ARG A 288 16.14 -5.67 -4.26
C ARG A 288 17.22 -4.97 -3.42
N TRP A 289 18.21 -4.36 -4.07
CA TRP A 289 19.31 -3.67 -3.39
C TRP A 289 18.83 -2.54 -2.47
N VAL A 290 17.82 -1.78 -2.89
CA VAL A 290 17.21 -0.72 -2.07
C VAL A 290 16.36 -1.29 -0.93
N ILE A 291 15.40 -2.19 -1.23
CA ILE A 291 14.44 -2.69 -0.23
C ILE A 291 15.13 -3.49 0.88
N THR A 292 16.16 -4.26 0.53
CA THR A 292 16.97 -4.99 1.52
C THR A 292 17.99 -4.10 2.25
N ARG A 293 18.01 -2.80 1.94
CA ARG A 293 18.93 -1.80 2.50
C ARG A 293 20.41 -2.09 2.25
N THR A 294 20.73 -2.95 1.28
CA THR A 294 22.11 -3.27 0.90
C THR A 294 22.88 -2.03 0.47
N TYR A 295 22.20 -1.02 -0.10
CA TYR A 295 22.83 0.26 -0.45
C TYR A 295 23.52 0.99 0.71
N LYS A 296 23.18 0.68 1.97
CA LYS A 296 23.81 1.28 3.15
C LYS A 296 25.18 0.68 3.46
N THR A 297 25.47 -0.51 2.93
CA THR A 297 26.70 -1.26 3.24
C THR A 297 27.51 -1.61 2.00
N THR A 298 26.89 -1.64 0.83
CA THR A 298 27.53 -2.05 -0.43
C THR A 298 27.11 -1.10 -1.54
N PRO A 299 28.04 -0.27 -2.05
CA PRO A 299 27.85 0.55 -3.24
C PRO A 299 27.31 -0.24 -4.44
N TRP A 300 26.62 0.45 -5.35
CA TRP A 300 25.94 -0.24 -6.47
C TRP A 300 26.92 -0.87 -7.45
N ASP A 301 28.06 -0.25 -7.72
CA ASP A 301 29.14 -0.78 -8.55
C ASP A 301 29.75 -2.06 -7.95
N GLU A 302 29.87 -2.13 -6.63
CA GLU A 302 30.33 -3.32 -5.90
C GLU A 302 29.26 -4.41 -5.74
N TYR A 303 27.98 -4.08 -5.88
CA TYR A 303 26.88 -5.04 -5.76
C TYR A 303 26.89 -6.05 -6.92
N ARG A 304 27.35 -7.28 -6.65
CA ARG A 304 27.48 -8.35 -7.66
C ARG A 304 26.16 -9.09 -7.87
N ARG A 305 25.53 -8.87 -9.01
CA ARG A 305 24.34 -9.59 -9.48
C ARG A 305 24.34 -9.67 -11.01
N GLU A 306 24.02 -10.84 -11.54
CA GLU A 306 23.94 -11.09 -12.99
C GLU A 306 22.87 -10.24 -13.69
N THR A 307 21.82 -9.86 -12.97
CA THR A 307 20.73 -9.04 -13.50
C THR A 307 21.06 -7.54 -13.52
N LYS A 308 22.24 -7.13 -13.03
CA LYS A 308 22.68 -5.73 -13.08
C LYS A 308 23.09 -5.35 -14.50
N SER A 309 22.58 -4.25 -15.04
CA SER A 309 22.97 -3.76 -16.37
C SER A 309 24.21 -2.87 -16.30
N GLN A 310 25.01 -2.87 -17.38
CA GLN A 310 26.17 -1.98 -17.52
C GLN A 310 25.74 -0.50 -17.41
N GLU A 311 24.66 -0.12 -18.11
CA GLU A 311 24.08 1.22 -18.07
C GLU A 311 23.76 1.69 -16.63
N SER A 312 23.17 0.81 -15.80
CA SER A 312 22.89 1.13 -14.40
C SER A 312 24.12 1.48 -13.59
N THR A 313 25.24 0.81 -13.90
CA THR A 313 26.51 0.94 -13.18
C THR A 313 27.25 2.19 -13.63
N GLU A 314 27.31 2.43 -14.93
CA GLU A 314 27.92 3.65 -15.49
C GLU A 314 27.18 4.90 -15.02
N SER A 315 25.85 4.88 -15.03
CA SER A 315 25.03 5.98 -14.52
C SER A 315 25.20 6.19 -13.01
N TYR A 316 25.32 5.10 -12.24
CA TYR A 316 25.63 5.20 -10.81
C TYR A 316 26.95 5.92 -10.57
N LEU A 317 28.02 5.53 -11.28
CA LEU A 317 29.35 6.13 -11.15
C LEU A 317 29.33 7.64 -11.46
N ARG A 318 28.61 8.06 -12.50
CA ARG A 318 28.39 9.49 -12.80
C ARG A 318 27.65 10.21 -11.67
N SER A 319 26.68 9.55 -11.04
CA SER A 319 25.87 10.14 -9.97
C SER A 319 26.62 10.37 -8.65
N VAL A 320 27.66 9.58 -8.37
CA VAL A 320 28.44 9.64 -7.11
C VAL A 320 29.81 10.31 -7.27
N LYS A 321 30.31 10.44 -8.51
CA LYS A 321 31.53 11.18 -8.86
C LYS A 321 31.17 12.24 -9.90
N PRO A 322 30.62 13.40 -9.49
CA PRO A 322 30.50 14.52 -10.43
C PRO A 322 31.92 14.85 -10.90
N GLU A 323 32.12 14.88 -12.22
CA GLU A 323 33.43 15.13 -12.81
C GLU A 323 34.09 16.36 -12.17
N LEU A 324 35.27 16.17 -11.58
CA LEU A 324 36.24 17.23 -11.35
C LEU A 324 36.71 17.71 -12.73
N GLY A 325 35.92 18.53 -13.43
CA GLY A 325 36.23 18.81 -14.84
C GLY A 325 35.24 19.69 -15.60
N ALA A 326 34.89 20.86 -15.07
CA ALA A 326 34.42 21.97 -15.90
C ALA A 326 34.88 23.30 -15.30
N ALA A 327 36.20 23.44 -15.16
CA ALA A 327 36.86 24.74 -15.10
C ALA A 327 37.74 24.83 -16.35
N ALA A 328 37.22 25.51 -17.37
CA ALA A 328 37.97 26.11 -18.46
C ALA A 328 37.15 27.29 -18.99
#